data_AF-A0A9W6Y5S3-F1
#
_entry.id   AF-A0A9W6Y5S3-F1
#
_cell.length_a   1.000
_cell.length_b   1.000
_cell.length_c   1.000
_cell.angle_alpha   90.00
_cell.angle_beta   90.00
_cell.angle_gamma   90.00
#
_symmetry.space_group_name_H-M   'P 1'
#
loop_
_entity.id
_entity.type
_entity.pdbx_description
1 polymer ?
#
loop_
_entity_poly.entity_id
_entity_poly.type
_entity_poly.pdbx_seq_one_letter_code
_entity_poly.pdbx_strand_id
1 'polypeptide(L)'
;MSELQGRVFARQSAFAALPEDLREQTAAAQTLLTEKKAEAFTTHHSAIVKVPQSARGKELVDYLEKWLTPEVEEKKEEETPAETEKKEETATEEKEPPKAEEDAPKEETEVPKEDTEAPKEETEAPKEETEAPKEETEAPKEEEPPKVEEAPKSEKKKEKKEKKVEESSPYRIRAREIAEALVLSGFITSYKDRVKNYLAEAPKEYVTDSELFVPLPEAVTESKDITVWNVVDGAIYASQLKRKAGVFSAFTQGKDVYVVANEKTNKIYFFESDVARVVLAEYAAADGFVQFDNAHFQFGVKLVYGEKFELLNLVTKEAQEAFLNTLLNVGVQYREVYNLAAEEATSFYELKDFDMDKTEVSMEEYKGKVVLVVNVSSKCGLTPTNYPELQQLYEKYQEEGLVILGFPCNQFAGQEPGTHEEIIEFVKQYNVTFPLFEKHDVNGSNARPVFTYLKAKLPGTFGNYIKWNFTKFLVDRNGQPFKRYAPKELPLSFEEDIKELLAKAPEPEKTEEPKEEEEVASAKSEEGATEKKEETATTETTTETKEVAATTEEEVATKEEAVKADNATVAVAAP
;
A
#
# COMPACT_ATOMS: atom_id res chain seq x y z
N MET A 1 6.91 -4.91 7.21
CA MET A 1 6.86 -3.56 7.83
C MET A 1 5.77 -2.78 7.11
N SER A 2 5.23 -1.71 7.70
CA SER A 2 4.16 -0.92 7.06
C SER A 2 4.75 -0.09 5.90
N GLU A 3 4.27 -0.32 4.67
CA GLU A 3 4.75 0.39 3.48
C GLU A 3 4.01 1.73 3.33
N LEU A 4 4.27 2.64 4.26
CA LEU A 4 3.70 3.98 4.30
C LEU A 4 4.66 4.99 3.64
N GLN A 5 4.40 5.30 2.38
CA GLN A 5 5.21 6.17 1.53
C GLN A 5 4.45 7.46 1.18
N GLY A 6 5.20 8.49 0.78
CA GLY A 6 4.64 9.79 0.39
C GLY A 6 4.75 10.87 1.46
N ARG A 7 4.57 12.13 1.04
CA ARG A 7 4.91 13.33 1.84
C ARG A 7 4.05 13.48 3.09
N VAL A 8 2.82 12.95 3.10
CA VAL A 8 1.94 13.01 4.29
C VAL A 8 2.52 12.23 5.46
N PHE A 9 2.93 10.97 5.26
CA PHE A 9 3.55 10.18 6.34
C PHE A 9 4.92 10.73 6.77
N ALA A 10 5.70 11.29 5.83
CA ALA A 10 6.94 12.00 6.15
C ALA A 10 6.68 13.25 7.02
N ARG A 11 5.65 14.05 6.69
CA ARG A 11 5.23 15.22 7.47
C ARG A 11 4.70 14.84 8.86
N GLN A 12 3.90 13.78 8.97
CA GLN A 12 3.42 13.27 10.26
C GLN A 12 4.56 12.77 11.15
N SER A 13 5.54 12.05 10.58
CA SER A 13 6.74 11.62 11.31
C SER A 13 7.56 12.81 11.83
N ALA A 14 7.73 13.85 10.99
CA ALA A 14 8.37 15.09 11.41
C ALA A 14 7.58 15.84 12.49
N PHE A 15 6.24 15.88 12.41
CA PHE A 15 5.38 16.46 13.45
C PHE A 15 5.50 15.71 14.79
N ALA A 16 5.50 14.38 14.75
CA ALA A 16 5.63 13.54 15.94
C ALA A 16 7.01 13.68 16.63
N ALA A 17 8.04 14.04 15.86
CA ALA A 17 9.38 14.32 16.37
C ALA A 17 9.57 15.75 16.95
N LEU A 18 8.55 16.61 16.88
CA LEU A 18 8.62 17.95 17.47
C LEU A 18 8.58 17.92 19.01
N PRO A 19 9.20 18.92 19.68
CA PRO A 19 9.07 19.13 21.13
C PRO A 19 7.60 19.15 21.59
N GLU A 20 7.34 18.62 22.79
CA GLU A 20 6.00 18.46 23.35
C GLU A 20 5.27 19.80 23.48
N ASP A 21 5.96 20.81 24.00
CA ASP A 21 5.49 22.19 24.14
C ASP A 21 5.10 22.82 22.79
N LEU A 22 5.79 22.45 21.69
CA LEU A 22 5.45 22.90 20.35
C LEU A 22 4.24 22.13 19.80
N ARG A 23 4.12 20.82 20.07
CA ARG A 23 2.93 20.02 19.69
C ARG A 23 1.68 20.50 20.42
N GLU A 24 1.76 20.79 21.72
CA GLU A 24 0.67 21.35 22.52
C GLU A 24 0.26 22.75 22.05
N GLN A 25 1.22 23.66 21.85
CA GLN A 25 0.91 24.99 21.32
C GLN A 25 0.38 24.94 19.89
N THR A 26 0.77 23.95 19.09
CA THR A 26 0.17 23.70 17.77
C THR A 26 -1.29 23.25 17.91
N ALA A 27 -1.63 22.35 18.83
CA ALA A 27 -3.03 21.96 19.07
C ALA A 27 -3.90 23.14 19.57
N ALA A 28 -3.34 24.01 20.43
CA ALA A 28 -3.99 25.26 20.82
C ALA A 28 -4.19 26.21 19.63
N ALA A 29 -3.21 26.33 18.73
CA ALA A 29 -3.33 27.11 17.50
C ALA A 29 -4.37 26.51 16.53
N GLN A 30 -4.42 25.19 16.36
CA GLN A 30 -5.46 24.51 15.57
C GLN A 30 -6.87 24.82 16.09
N THR A 31 -7.03 24.86 17.42
CA THR A 31 -8.30 25.24 18.06
C THR A 31 -8.65 26.70 17.76
N LEU A 32 -7.74 27.63 18.03
CA LEU A 32 -7.90 29.07 17.76
C LEU A 32 -8.26 29.35 16.29
N LEU A 33 -7.53 28.74 15.35
CA LEU A 33 -7.73 28.91 13.91
C LEU A 33 -9.04 28.28 13.41
N THR A 34 -9.61 27.34 14.16
CA THR A 34 -10.93 26.77 13.88
C THR A 34 -12.05 27.67 14.39
N GLU A 35 -11.96 28.12 15.65
CA GLU A 35 -12.93 29.03 16.26
C GLU A 35 -12.99 30.40 15.57
N LYS A 36 -11.81 30.96 15.25
CA LYS A 36 -11.66 32.28 14.64
C LYS A 36 -11.37 32.22 13.14
N LYS A 37 -11.88 31.19 12.46
CA LYS A 37 -11.58 30.93 11.04
C LYS A 37 -11.80 32.12 10.09
N ALA A 38 -12.77 32.99 10.38
CA ALA A 38 -13.05 34.20 9.59
C ALA A 38 -12.07 35.37 9.82
N GLU A 39 -11.31 35.37 10.92
CA GLU A 39 -10.17 36.28 11.13
C GLU A 39 -8.90 35.73 10.47
N ALA A 40 -8.68 34.43 10.63
CA ALA A 40 -7.44 33.77 10.23
C ALA A 40 -7.35 33.41 8.73
N PHE A 41 -8.48 33.11 8.08
CA PHE A 41 -8.52 32.70 6.68
C PHE A 41 -9.50 33.54 5.86
N THR A 42 -9.04 34.04 4.71
CA THR A 42 -9.82 34.85 3.78
C THR A 42 -10.21 34.07 2.53
N THR A 43 -11.35 34.41 1.91
CA THR A 43 -11.79 33.78 0.65
C THR A 43 -11.25 34.58 -0.53
N HIS A 44 -10.16 34.14 -1.14
CA HIS A 44 -9.59 34.79 -2.32
C HIS A 44 -10.47 34.56 -3.57
N HIS A 45 -11.18 35.60 -4.00
CA HIS A 45 -12.02 35.57 -5.20
C HIS A 45 -11.19 35.97 -6.43
N SER A 46 -10.95 35.03 -7.35
CA SER A 46 -10.51 35.34 -8.72
C SER A 46 -11.68 35.16 -9.70
N ALA A 47 -11.65 35.86 -10.83
CA ALA A 47 -12.71 35.79 -11.84
C ALA A 47 -12.82 34.43 -12.57
N ILE A 48 -11.92 33.48 -12.29
CA ILE A 48 -11.80 32.18 -12.99
C ILE A 48 -11.87 31.00 -11.99
N VAL A 49 -11.42 31.18 -10.74
CA VAL A 49 -11.41 30.16 -9.70
C VAL A 49 -11.85 30.76 -8.36
N LYS A 50 -12.86 30.15 -7.72
CA LYS A 50 -13.10 30.31 -6.28
C LYS A 50 -11.97 29.59 -5.54
N VAL A 51 -11.08 30.33 -4.88
CA VAL A 51 -10.16 29.74 -3.91
C VAL A 51 -10.97 29.46 -2.63
N PRO A 52 -10.78 28.32 -1.94
CA PRO A 52 -11.35 28.12 -0.60
C PRO A 52 -10.77 29.14 0.40
N GLN A 53 -11.22 29.07 1.66
CA GLN A 53 -10.60 29.82 2.76
C GLN A 53 -9.07 29.60 2.75
N SER A 54 -8.30 30.68 2.92
CA SER A 54 -6.84 30.66 2.74
C SER A 54 -6.14 31.83 3.44
N ALA A 55 -4.86 31.66 3.76
CA ALA A 55 -4.02 32.69 4.38
C ALA A 55 -2.63 32.68 3.75
N ARG A 56 -1.97 33.84 3.62
CA ARG A 56 -0.54 33.85 3.25
C ARG A 56 0.32 33.48 4.46
N GLY A 57 1.48 32.87 4.22
CA GLY A 57 2.42 32.51 5.28
C GLY A 57 2.78 33.69 6.20
N LYS A 58 2.97 34.90 5.63
CA LYS A 58 3.19 36.10 6.44
C LYS A 58 1.98 36.43 7.33
N GLU A 59 0.78 36.42 6.76
CA GLU A 59 -0.48 36.78 7.45
C GLU A 59 -0.80 35.81 8.59
N LEU A 60 -0.59 34.51 8.36
CA LEU A 60 -0.72 33.46 9.38
C LEU A 60 0.28 33.66 10.53
N VAL A 61 1.55 33.94 10.22
CA VAL A 61 2.58 34.18 11.25
C VAL A 61 2.35 35.52 11.97
N ASP A 62 1.86 36.57 11.28
CA ASP A 62 1.42 37.83 11.91
C ASP A 62 0.30 37.58 12.93
N TYR A 63 -0.67 36.72 12.58
CA TYR A 63 -1.80 36.35 13.45
C TYR A 63 -1.35 35.55 14.68
N LEU A 64 -0.50 34.53 14.46
CA LEU A 64 0.04 33.69 15.53
C LEU A 64 0.98 34.47 16.46
N GLU A 65 1.82 35.38 15.94
CA GLU A 65 2.67 36.25 16.76
C GLU A 65 1.82 37.16 17.66
N LYS A 66 0.73 37.74 17.13
CA LYS A 66 -0.20 38.54 17.93
C LYS A 66 -0.84 37.71 19.04
N TRP A 67 -1.25 36.47 18.76
CA TRP A 67 -1.84 35.57 19.75
C TRP A 67 -0.86 35.14 20.86
N LEU A 68 0.42 34.93 20.53
CA LEU A 68 1.46 34.58 21.49
C LEU A 68 1.93 35.78 22.34
N THR A 69 1.69 37.02 21.89
CA THR A 69 2.11 38.23 22.59
C THR A 69 1.12 38.56 23.72
N PRO A 70 1.56 38.63 24.99
CA PRO A 70 0.66 38.96 26.10
C PRO A 70 0.13 40.40 25.99
N GLU A 71 -1.17 40.58 26.20
CA GLU A 71 -1.77 41.92 26.26
C GLU A 71 -1.28 42.65 27.51
N VAL A 72 -0.69 43.84 27.32
CA VAL A 72 -0.24 44.70 28.41
C VAL A 72 -1.41 45.58 28.84
N GLU A 73 -1.91 45.37 30.06
CA GLU A 73 -2.93 46.25 30.64
C GLU A 73 -2.37 47.67 30.84
N GLU A 74 -2.80 48.61 29.97
CA GLU A 74 -2.57 50.04 30.18
C GLU A 74 -3.36 50.51 31.41
N LYS A 75 -2.70 50.53 32.57
CA LYS A 75 -3.22 51.19 33.76
C LYS A 75 -3.44 52.67 33.46
N LYS A 76 -4.71 53.07 33.37
CA LYS A 76 -5.09 54.48 33.44
C LYS A 76 -4.65 55.04 34.80
N GLU A 77 -3.82 56.07 34.76
CA GLU A 77 -3.62 56.94 35.91
C GLU A 77 -4.92 57.74 36.12
N GLU A 78 -5.60 57.50 37.24
CA GLU A 78 -6.77 58.28 37.66
C GLU A 78 -6.34 59.24 38.78
N GLU A 79 -6.55 60.53 38.59
CA GLU A 79 -6.00 61.58 39.45
C GLU A 79 -6.63 61.53 40.86
N THR A 80 -5.81 61.31 41.89
CA THR A 80 -6.26 61.43 43.29
C THR A 80 -6.32 62.89 43.74
N PRO A 81 -7.49 63.46 44.07
CA PRO A 81 -7.56 64.59 45.00
C PRO A 81 -7.27 64.08 46.41
N ALA A 82 -6.51 64.83 47.20
CA ALA A 82 -6.15 64.46 48.58
C ALA A 82 -7.13 65.06 49.60
N GLU A 83 -7.50 64.29 50.64
CA GLU A 83 -7.99 64.89 51.88
C GLU A 83 -7.58 64.12 53.16
N THR A 84 -6.96 64.89 54.08
CA THR A 84 -6.97 64.80 55.56
C THR A 84 -6.80 63.49 56.33
N GLU A 85 -5.86 63.54 57.29
CA GLU A 85 -5.69 62.58 58.38
C GLU A 85 -6.88 62.52 59.36
N LYS A 86 -7.06 61.37 60.03
CA LYS A 86 -7.31 61.35 61.48
C LYS A 86 -6.88 60.05 62.15
N LYS A 87 -6.49 60.14 63.42
CA LYS A 87 -6.13 59.03 64.33
C LYS A 87 -7.38 58.54 65.06
N GLU A 88 -7.37 57.30 65.58
CA GLU A 88 -7.29 57.00 67.02
C GLU A 88 -7.17 55.49 67.33
N GLU A 89 -6.56 55.19 68.50
CA GLU A 89 -6.63 54.05 69.45
C GLU A 89 -7.02 52.62 68.95
N THR A 90 -6.29 51.50 69.14
CA THR A 90 -5.48 50.86 70.23
C THR A 90 -6.22 49.93 71.22
N ALA A 91 -6.03 48.59 71.06
CA ALA A 91 -6.10 47.51 72.07
C ALA A 91 -5.70 46.16 71.38
N THR A 92 -4.64 45.42 71.72
CA THR A 92 -4.48 44.38 72.78
C THR A 92 -5.53 43.25 72.70
N GLU A 93 -5.25 41.95 72.86
CA GLU A 93 -4.21 41.23 73.65
C GLU A 93 -4.02 39.80 73.06
N GLU A 94 -2.85 39.43 72.53
CA GLU A 94 -1.80 38.55 73.12
C GLU A 94 -2.19 37.10 73.53
N LYS A 95 -1.56 36.09 72.87
CA LYS A 95 -1.02 34.87 73.53
C LYS A 95 -0.13 33.96 72.66
N GLU A 96 1.04 33.63 73.20
CA GLU A 96 2.00 32.59 72.78
C GLU A 96 2.15 31.51 73.89
N PRO A 97 3.20 30.65 73.93
CA PRO A 97 3.49 29.52 73.05
C PRO A 97 3.53 28.19 73.89
N PRO A 98 4.23 27.08 73.50
CA PRO A 98 5.70 27.01 73.57
C PRO A 98 6.42 26.14 72.50
N LYS A 99 7.72 26.45 72.30
CA LYS A 99 8.92 25.58 72.06
C LYS A 99 8.81 24.24 71.27
N ALA A 100 9.79 23.74 70.51
CA ALA A 100 11.05 24.13 69.83
C ALA A 100 11.84 22.78 69.67
N GLU A 101 13.16 22.52 69.70
CA GLU A 101 14.46 23.21 69.86
C GLU A 101 15.43 22.42 68.92
N GLU A 102 15.88 22.97 67.77
CA GLU A 102 17.26 23.48 67.52
C GLU A 102 18.37 22.41 67.40
N ASP A 103 19.03 22.30 66.22
CA ASP A 103 20.50 22.09 66.10
C ASP A 103 21.04 22.36 64.67
N ALA A 104 22.37 22.48 64.52
CA ALA A 104 23.14 22.70 63.28
C ALA A 104 24.55 22.01 63.43
N PRO A 105 25.72 22.48 62.89
CA PRO A 105 26.03 23.27 61.69
C PRO A 105 27.20 22.73 60.82
N LYS A 106 27.45 23.37 59.65
CA LYS A 106 28.78 23.65 59.02
C LYS A 106 29.67 22.48 58.51
N GLU A 107 30.73 22.74 57.71
CA GLU A 107 31.16 24.02 57.06
C GLU A 107 30.89 23.99 55.52
N GLU A 108 31.77 23.73 54.54
CA GLU A 108 33.25 23.63 54.44
C GLU A 108 33.69 23.83 52.95
N THR A 109 34.98 24.02 52.66
CA THR A 109 35.52 24.33 51.31
C THR A 109 36.94 23.80 51.08
N GLU A 110 37.34 23.45 49.84
CA GLU A 110 38.54 24.00 49.16
C GLU A 110 38.76 23.47 47.71
N VAL A 111 39.77 24.02 47.02
CA VAL A 111 40.26 23.67 45.66
C VAL A 111 41.79 23.65 45.71
N PRO A 112 42.50 22.84 44.87
CA PRO A 112 43.47 23.48 43.97
C PRO A 112 43.63 22.80 42.59
N LYS A 113 44.54 23.33 41.77
CA LYS A 113 44.97 22.88 40.43
C LYS A 113 46.20 21.95 40.52
N GLU A 114 46.59 21.28 39.42
CA GLU A 114 47.82 21.63 38.67
C GLU A 114 47.88 20.95 37.27
N ASP A 115 49.04 21.05 36.60
CA ASP A 115 49.22 20.98 35.14
C ASP A 115 49.87 19.68 34.58
N THR A 116 50.07 19.66 33.26
CA THR A 116 51.26 19.19 32.49
C THR A 116 51.22 17.91 31.62
N GLU A 117 51.64 18.14 30.36
CA GLU A 117 52.43 17.29 29.44
C GLU A 117 51.86 16.09 28.66
N ALA A 118 52.65 15.70 27.65
CA ALA A 118 52.33 14.76 26.57
C ALA A 118 53.40 13.65 26.47
N PRO A 119 53.30 12.74 25.47
CA PRO A 119 54.44 12.62 24.55
C PRO A 119 54.06 12.37 23.07
N LYS A 120 55.09 12.28 22.21
CA LYS A 120 55.05 11.84 20.80
C LYS A 120 56.02 10.67 20.57
N GLU A 121 55.71 9.84 19.57
CA GLU A 121 56.59 9.11 18.63
C GLU A 121 55.67 8.70 17.45
N GLU A 122 55.99 8.67 16.14
CA GLU A 122 57.16 8.19 15.36
C GLU A 122 57.40 6.66 15.46
N THR A 123 57.76 5.92 14.40
CA THR A 123 57.82 6.17 12.93
C THR A 123 56.55 5.57 12.24
N GLU A 124 56.43 5.06 11.01
CA GLU A 124 57.27 4.87 9.80
C GLU A 124 56.40 4.71 8.52
N ALA A 125 56.99 4.53 7.34
CA ALA A 125 56.32 4.13 6.09
C ALA A 125 57.27 3.37 5.14
N PRO A 126 56.75 2.45 4.31
CA PRO A 126 57.10 2.44 2.87
C PRO A 126 55.90 2.00 1.98
N LYS A 127 55.84 2.17 0.64
CA LYS A 127 56.50 3.03 -0.37
C LYS A 127 55.74 2.75 -1.70
N GLU A 128 55.53 3.78 -2.54
CA GLU A 128 55.48 3.71 -4.02
C GLU A 128 54.43 2.75 -4.68
N GLU A 129 54.11 2.81 -5.97
CA GLU A 129 54.66 3.57 -7.12
C GLU A 129 53.64 4.52 -7.77
N THR A 130 54.13 5.40 -8.64
CA THR A 130 53.35 6.34 -9.47
C THR A 130 53.56 6.05 -10.96
N GLU A 131 52.50 6.04 -11.77
CA GLU A 131 52.63 6.14 -13.24
C GLU A 131 51.73 7.23 -13.86
N ALA A 132 52.39 8.13 -14.59
CA ALA A 132 51.89 9.08 -15.57
C ALA A 132 53.14 9.65 -16.31
N PRO A 133 53.03 10.33 -17.47
CA PRO A 133 51.83 10.68 -18.24
C PRO A 133 51.94 10.28 -19.73
N LYS A 134 50.95 10.70 -20.53
CA LYS A 134 51.22 11.22 -21.89
C LYS A 134 50.41 12.48 -22.15
N GLU A 135 51.02 13.42 -22.85
CA GLU A 135 50.39 14.61 -23.40
C GLU A 135 49.64 14.27 -24.70
N GLU A 136 48.63 15.08 -25.04
CA GLU A 136 48.64 15.72 -26.37
C GLU A 136 47.98 17.11 -26.25
N THR A 137 48.32 18.01 -27.18
CA THR A 137 48.17 19.46 -27.00
C THR A 137 47.18 20.09 -27.98
N GLU A 138 46.42 21.09 -27.54
CA GLU A 138 46.10 22.25 -28.39
C GLU A 138 45.73 23.50 -27.57
N ALA A 139 46.07 24.68 -28.11
CA ALA A 139 45.89 26.00 -27.50
C ALA A 139 46.13 27.10 -28.56
N PRO A 140 45.91 28.39 -28.25
CA PRO A 140 44.70 29.00 -27.71
C PRO A 140 44.18 30.08 -28.71
N LYS A 141 43.41 31.07 -28.25
CA LYS A 141 43.24 32.35 -28.97
C LYS A 141 43.30 33.56 -28.05
N GLU A 142 43.71 34.70 -28.60
CA GLU A 142 44.33 35.80 -27.83
C GLU A 142 43.35 36.71 -27.06
N GLU A 143 43.85 37.25 -25.95
CA GLU A 143 43.50 38.59 -25.44
C GLU A 143 44.62 39.58 -25.80
N GLU A 144 44.30 40.85 -26.04
CA GLU A 144 45.26 41.96 -25.93
C GLU A 144 44.82 42.95 -24.82
N PRO A 145 45.71 43.32 -23.87
CA PRO A 145 45.44 44.28 -22.79
C PRO A 145 46.12 45.66 -23.06
N PRO A 146 46.22 46.57 -22.08
CA PRO A 146 45.15 47.21 -21.31
C PRO A 146 45.25 48.75 -21.42
N LYS A 147 44.48 49.49 -20.62
CA LYS A 147 44.95 50.81 -20.13
C LYS A 147 44.56 51.06 -18.68
N VAL A 148 45.44 51.74 -17.96
CA VAL A 148 45.40 51.96 -16.50
C VAL A 148 45.32 53.48 -16.24
N GLU A 149 45.12 53.83 -14.97
CA GLU A 149 45.07 55.19 -14.40
C GLU A 149 43.71 55.91 -14.62
N GLU A 150 43.17 56.67 -13.67
CA GLU A 150 43.78 57.21 -12.44
C GLU A 150 42.77 57.30 -11.28
N ALA A 151 43.26 57.36 -10.04
CA ALA A 151 42.48 57.75 -8.86
C ALA A 151 43.40 58.50 -7.87
N PRO A 152 42.92 59.59 -7.24
CA PRO A 152 42.76 59.47 -5.79
C PRO A 152 41.59 60.25 -5.16
N LYS A 153 41.02 59.61 -4.13
CA LYS A 153 40.49 60.15 -2.86
C LYS A 153 40.00 61.62 -2.79
N SER A 154 38.77 61.75 -2.29
CA SER A 154 38.54 62.56 -1.07
C SER A 154 37.77 61.72 -0.04
N GLU A 155 38.10 61.87 1.24
CA GLU A 155 37.47 61.14 2.34
C GLU A 155 36.47 62.02 3.12
N LYS A 156 35.65 61.38 3.96
CA LYS A 156 34.81 61.98 5.02
C LYS A 156 33.58 62.78 4.56
N LYS A 157 32.49 62.03 4.37
CA LYS A 157 31.44 62.04 5.40
C LYS A 157 30.86 60.65 5.65
N LYS A 158 31.24 60.03 6.78
CA LYS A 158 30.46 58.94 7.38
C LYS A 158 29.25 59.58 8.07
N GLU A 159 28.05 59.12 7.73
CA GLU A 159 26.91 59.19 8.63
C GLU A 159 26.03 57.96 8.38
N LYS A 160 25.44 57.40 9.44
CA LYS A 160 24.97 56.01 9.43
C LYS A 160 23.75 55.80 8.53
N LYS A 161 23.81 54.75 7.71
CA LYS A 161 22.63 53.96 7.36
C LYS A 161 22.93 52.46 7.38
N GLU A 162 23.48 52.02 8.52
CA GLU A 162 23.47 50.62 8.92
C GLU A 162 22.01 50.15 8.86
N LYS A 163 21.70 49.16 8.01
CA LYS A 163 20.47 48.40 8.16
C LYS A 163 20.60 47.65 9.48
N LYS A 164 19.87 48.09 10.50
CA LYS A 164 19.58 47.28 11.68
C LYS A 164 19.04 45.93 11.16
N VAL A 165 19.78 44.85 11.38
CA VAL A 165 19.19 43.51 11.31
C VAL A 165 18.25 43.48 12.50
N GLU A 166 16.96 43.59 12.24
CA GLU A 166 15.94 43.59 13.27
C GLU A 166 15.80 42.13 13.73
N GLU A 167 16.39 41.82 14.89
CA GLU A 167 16.30 40.50 15.48
C GLU A 167 14.83 40.14 15.65
N SER A 168 14.44 39.01 15.06
CA SER A 168 13.08 38.52 15.04
C SER A 168 12.60 38.32 16.48
N SER A 169 11.46 38.92 16.83
CA SER A 169 10.80 38.74 18.13
C SER A 169 10.74 37.24 18.51
N PRO A 170 10.96 36.85 19.77
CA PRO A 170 10.78 35.46 20.20
C PRO A 170 9.39 34.92 19.84
N TYR A 171 8.35 35.76 19.95
CA TYR A 171 6.99 35.43 19.53
C TYR A 171 6.88 35.23 18.00
N ARG A 172 7.65 35.96 17.18
CA ARG A 172 7.73 35.75 15.72
C ARG A 172 8.39 34.42 15.36
N ILE A 173 9.48 34.08 16.04
CA ILE A 173 10.20 32.81 15.84
C ILE A 173 9.24 31.67 16.17
N ARG A 174 8.60 31.72 17.35
CA ARG A 174 7.65 30.70 17.78
C ARG A 174 6.39 30.63 16.91
N ALA A 175 5.89 31.75 16.41
CA ALA A 175 4.80 31.79 15.44
C ALA A 175 5.16 31.09 14.12
N ARG A 176 6.43 31.14 13.68
CA ARG A 176 6.92 30.36 12.53
C ARG A 176 7.03 28.87 12.85
N GLU A 177 7.58 28.50 14.00
CA GLU A 177 7.62 27.09 14.44
C GLU A 177 6.22 26.46 14.48
N ILE A 178 5.23 27.19 15.01
CA ILE A 178 3.83 26.75 15.02
C ILE A 178 3.26 26.69 13.60
N ALA A 179 3.55 27.67 12.73
CA ALA A 179 3.07 27.62 11.34
C ALA A 179 3.65 26.43 10.55
N GLU A 180 4.94 26.11 10.72
CA GLU A 180 5.56 24.90 10.19
C GLU A 180 4.87 23.64 10.73
N ALA A 181 4.66 23.57 12.05
CA ALA A 181 3.98 22.45 12.70
C ALA A 181 2.52 22.27 12.24
N LEU A 182 1.81 23.35 11.87
CA LEU A 182 0.47 23.30 11.26
C LEU A 182 0.49 22.70 9.83
N VAL A 183 1.60 22.83 9.08
CA VAL A 183 1.80 22.13 7.80
C VAL A 183 2.18 20.66 8.01
N LEU A 184 3.05 20.39 8.99
CA LEU A 184 3.51 19.03 9.29
C LEU A 184 2.39 18.13 9.87
N SER A 185 1.49 18.70 10.67
CA SER A 185 0.30 18.02 11.20
C SER A 185 -0.84 17.89 10.19
N GLY A 186 -0.77 18.54 9.02
CA GLY A 186 -1.83 18.52 8.01
C GLY A 186 -3.06 19.37 8.34
N PHE A 187 -2.97 20.28 9.30
CA PHE A 187 -4.05 21.25 9.54
C PHE A 187 -4.16 22.26 8.38
N ILE A 188 -3.02 22.65 7.81
CA ILE A 188 -2.91 23.42 6.56
C ILE A 188 -1.97 22.73 5.56
N THR A 189 -2.04 23.16 4.31
CA THR A 189 -1.20 22.69 3.20
C THR A 189 -1.01 23.82 2.19
N SER A 190 0.16 23.88 1.53
CA SER A 190 0.40 24.90 0.51
C SER A 190 -0.61 24.74 -0.63
N TYR A 191 -1.16 25.83 -1.16
CA TYR A 191 -1.98 25.79 -2.38
C TYR A 191 -1.21 25.19 -3.57
N LYS A 192 0.13 25.22 -3.52
CA LYS A 192 1.06 24.57 -4.47
C LYS A 192 1.37 23.10 -4.15
N ASP A 193 0.85 22.48 -3.09
CA ASP A 193 0.82 21.01 -2.87
C ASP A 193 -0.10 20.34 -3.91
N ARG A 194 0.30 20.49 -5.17
CA ARG A 194 -0.21 19.89 -6.42
C ARG A 194 0.96 19.40 -7.29
N VAL A 195 2.19 19.46 -6.75
CA VAL A 195 3.42 19.00 -7.40
C VAL A 195 3.29 17.49 -7.64
N LYS A 196 3.10 17.14 -8.91
CA LYS A 196 2.92 15.75 -9.40
C LYS A 196 4.12 14.85 -9.12
N ASN A 197 5.29 15.42 -8.84
CA ASN A 197 6.44 14.68 -8.35
C ASN A 197 6.26 14.35 -6.86
N TYR A 198 5.73 13.17 -6.57
CA TYR A 198 5.61 12.59 -5.22
C TYR A 198 6.98 12.17 -4.64
N LEU A 199 8.02 12.08 -5.49
CA LEU A 199 9.43 11.87 -5.10
C LEU A 199 10.19 13.18 -4.88
N ALA A 200 9.49 14.33 -4.81
CA ALA A 200 10.14 15.59 -4.46
C ALA A 200 10.58 15.57 -2.99
N GLU A 201 11.85 15.93 -2.74
CA GLU A 201 12.40 16.09 -1.40
C GLU A 201 11.58 17.09 -0.56
N ALA A 202 11.60 16.91 0.75
CA ALA A 202 11.01 17.88 1.68
C ALA A 202 11.74 19.23 1.55
N PRO A 203 11.01 20.36 1.48
CA PRO A 203 11.65 21.68 1.53
C PRO A 203 12.29 21.90 2.91
N LYS A 204 13.28 22.80 2.97
CA LYS A 204 13.95 23.16 4.23
C LYS A 204 13.05 23.92 5.20
N GLU A 205 12.08 24.64 4.66
CA GLU A 205 11.05 25.43 5.34
C GLU A 205 9.76 25.21 4.54
N TYR A 206 8.64 24.88 5.17
CA TYR A 206 7.35 24.77 4.48
C TYR A 206 6.61 26.11 4.40
N VAL A 207 6.91 27.07 5.28
CA VAL A 207 6.17 28.34 5.44
C VAL A 207 7.00 29.55 5.00
N THR A 208 6.86 29.92 3.73
CA THR A 208 7.40 31.20 3.23
C THR A 208 6.35 32.31 3.31
N ASP A 209 6.78 33.54 3.61
CA ASP A 209 5.93 34.74 3.74
C ASP A 209 4.97 34.95 2.54
N SER A 210 5.37 34.52 1.34
CA SER A 210 4.65 34.69 0.06
C SER A 210 3.67 33.56 -0.28
N GLU A 211 3.75 32.42 0.41
CA GLU A 211 3.03 31.20 0.06
C GLU A 211 1.59 31.26 0.57
N LEU A 212 0.64 30.78 -0.24
CA LEU A 212 -0.76 30.69 0.14
C LEU A 212 -1.04 29.30 0.72
N PHE A 213 -1.55 29.25 1.96
CA PHE A 213 -1.97 28.02 2.62
C PHE A 213 -3.48 27.90 2.63
N VAL A 214 -3.98 26.67 2.49
CA VAL A 214 -5.39 26.32 2.69
C VAL A 214 -5.51 25.38 3.89
N PRO A 215 -6.56 25.52 4.72
CA PRO A 215 -6.88 24.55 5.76
C PRO A 215 -7.47 23.27 5.16
N LEU A 216 -7.40 22.17 5.90
CA LEU A 216 -8.01 20.88 5.55
C LEU A 216 -9.21 20.44 6.41
N PRO A 217 -9.37 20.82 7.69
CA PRO A 217 -10.52 20.37 8.48
C PRO A 217 -11.88 20.83 7.91
N GLU A 218 -12.88 19.93 7.93
CA GLU A 218 -14.27 20.23 7.55
C GLU A 218 -14.85 21.40 8.36
N ALA A 219 -14.53 21.48 9.67
CA ALA A 219 -14.95 22.58 10.54
C ALA A 219 -14.52 23.97 10.04
N VAL A 220 -13.39 24.04 9.32
CA VAL A 220 -12.91 25.27 8.69
C VAL A 220 -13.46 25.41 7.27
N THR A 221 -13.18 24.41 6.41
CA THR A 221 -13.43 24.45 4.96
C THR A 221 -14.90 24.32 4.56
N GLU A 222 -15.74 23.74 5.41
CA GLU A 222 -17.12 23.32 5.13
C GLU A 222 -17.25 22.32 3.96
N SER A 223 -16.14 21.70 3.52
CA SER A 223 -16.17 20.63 2.52
C SER A 223 -16.20 19.24 3.15
N LYS A 224 -16.86 18.32 2.43
CA LYS A 224 -16.95 16.88 2.74
C LYS A 224 -15.99 16.04 1.89
N ASP A 225 -15.07 16.68 1.18
CA ASP A 225 -14.04 16.00 0.40
C ASP A 225 -13.12 15.21 1.34
N ILE A 226 -13.00 13.90 1.12
CA ILE A 226 -12.03 13.06 1.83
C ILE A 226 -10.64 13.35 1.26
N THR A 227 -9.74 13.88 2.09
CA THR A 227 -8.32 14.09 1.77
C THR A 227 -7.49 12.86 2.15
N VAL A 228 -6.24 12.76 1.67
CA VAL A 228 -5.30 11.72 2.15
C VAL A 228 -5.11 11.80 3.67
N TRP A 229 -5.06 13.01 4.24
CA TRP A 229 -4.90 13.24 5.68
C TRP A 229 -6.06 12.70 6.53
N ASN A 230 -7.25 12.48 5.95
CA ASN A 230 -8.38 11.89 6.67
C ASN A 230 -8.28 10.36 6.82
N VAL A 231 -7.37 9.70 6.09
CA VAL A 231 -7.30 8.23 5.98
C VAL A 231 -5.95 7.62 6.37
N VAL A 232 -5.05 8.44 6.93
CA VAL A 232 -3.75 8.04 7.50
C VAL A 232 -3.87 7.19 8.77
N ASP A 233 -4.85 7.47 9.60
CA ASP A 233 -5.07 6.82 10.90
C ASP A 233 -5.63 5.40 10.68
N GLY A 234 -4.79 4.40 10.95
CA GLY A 234 -5.05 3.00 10.60
C GLY A 234 -4.63 2.59 9.18
N ALA A 235 -3.92 3.44 8.44
CA ALA A 235 -3.29 3.04 7.19
C ALA A 235 -2.16 2.02 7.47
N ILE A 236 -2.19 0.88 6.79
CA ILE A 236 -1.12 -0.15 6.86
C ILE A 236 -0.26 -0.21 5.58
N TYR A 237 -0.74 0.42 4.50
CA TYR A 237 -0.06 0.60 3.23
C TYR A 237 -0.48 1.92 2.59
N ALA A 238 0.47 2.65 2.01
CA ALA A 238 0.22 3.84 1.23
C ALA A 238 1.34 4.06 0.20
N SER A 239 1.05 3.96 -1.10
CA SER A 239 2.06 4.16 -2.16
C SER A 239 1.45 4.63 -3.49
N GLN A 240 2.29 5.20 -4.36
CA GLN A 240 1.93 5.57 -5.73
C GLN A 240 2.15 4.37 -6.66
N LEU A 241 1.06 3.83 -7.20
CA LEU A 241 1.06 2.65 -8.07
C LEU A 241 0.78 3.00 -9.52
N LYS A 242 1.58 2.39 -10.40
CA LYS A 242 1.36 2.42 -11.85
C LYS A 242 0.12 1.62 -12.21
N ARG A 243 -0.70 2.14 -13.12
CA ARG A 243 -1.93 1.49 -13.59
C ARG A 243 -1.94 1.29 -15.11
N LYS A 244 -2.80 0.39 -15.60
CA LYS A 244 -2.95 0.13 -17.06
C LYS A 244 -4.39 0.13 -17.57
N ALA A 245 -5.35 -0.36 -16.79
CA ALA A 245 -6.76 -0.25 -17.10
C ALA A 245 -7.61 -0.23 -15.82
N GLY A 246 -8.80 0.36 -15.89
CA GLY A 246 -9.76 0.37 -14.80
C GLY A 246 -10.75 1.53 -14.87
N VAL A 247 -11.73 1.53 -13.98
CA VAL A 247 -12.89 2.45 -14.04
C VAL A 247 -12.51 3.92 -13.76
N PHE A 248 -11.40 4.18 -13.06
CA PHE A 248 -10.92 5.56 -12.86
C PHE A 248 -10.17 6.13 -14.07
N SER A 249 -10.07 5.40 -15.20
CA SER A 249 -9.31 5.84 -16.38
C SER A 249 -9.85 7.14 -16.97
N ALA A 250 -11.18 7.27 -17.05
CA ALA A 250 -11.86 8.49 -17.47
C ALA A 250 -11.59 9.70 -16.57
N PHE A 251 -11.38 9.50 -15.26
CA PHE A 251 -11.17 10.56 -14.29
C PHE A 251 -9.69 10.96 -14.15
N THR A 252 -8.76 10.01 -14.03
CA THR A 252 -7.32 10.34 -13.90
C THR A 252 -6.62 10.58 -15.24
N GLN A 253 -7.27 10.35 -16.38
CA GLN A 253 -6.65 10.43 -17.72
C GLN A 253 -5.44 9.48 -17.87
N GLY A 254 -5.54 8.29 -17.28
CA GLY A 254 -4.48 7.28 -17.31
C GLY A 254 -3.27 7.54 -16.39
N LYS A 255 -3.27 8.62 -15.59
CA LYS A 255 -2.23 8.85 -14.57
C LYS A 255 -2.24 7.76 -13.50
N ASP A 256 -1.05 7.37 -13.03
CA ASP A 256 -0.79 6.58 -11.82
C ASP A 256 -1.65 7.06 -10.62
N VAL A 257 -1.96 6.15 -9.69
CA VAL A 257 -2.82 6.43 -8.52
C VAL A 257 -2.08 6.22 -7.22
N TYR A 258 -2.34 7.08 -6.23
CA TYR A 258 -1.92 6.85 -4.86
C TYR A 258 -2.99 6.01 -4.15
N VAL A 259 -2.59 4.85 -3.62
CA VAL A 259 -3.49 3.87 -3.00
C VAL A 259 -3.19 3.79 -1.51
N VAL A 260 -4.22 3.93 -0.68
CA VAL A 260 -4.13 3.75 0.78
C VAL A 260 -5.02 2.57 1.20
N ALA A 261 -4.46 1.60 1.91
CA ALA A 261 -5.21 0.49 2.50
C ALA A 261 -5.26 0.68 4.02
N ASN A 262 -6.48 0.75 4.59
CA ASN A 262 -6.68 1.17 5.97
C ASN A 262 -7.50 0.13 6.75
N GLU A 263 -6.83 -0.49 7.74
CA GLU A 263 -7.34 -1.56 8.60
C GLU A 263 -8.42 -1.05 9.58
N LYS A 264 -8.25 0.17 10.11
CA LYS A 264 -9.20 0.80 11.04
C LYS A 264 -10.58 1.07 10.41
N THR A 265 -10.60 1.39 9.14
CA THR A 265 -11.83 1.69 8.37
C THR A 265 -12.31 0.50 7.51
N ASN A 266 -11.51 -0.56 7.38
CA ASN A 266 -11.73 -1.69 6.48
C ASN A 266 -12.00 -1.24 5.02
N LYS A 267 -11.24 -0.24 4.54
CA LYS A 267 -11.41 0.38 3.23
C LYS A 267 -10.10 0.50 2.44
N ILE A 268 -10.25 0.48 1.11
CA ILE A 268 -9.21 0.86 0.16
C ILE A 268 -9.59 2.20 -0.48
N TYR A 269 -8.66 3.15 -0.45
CA TYR A 269 -8.83 4.51 -0.97
C TYR A 269 -7.90 4.76 -2.16
N PHE A 270 -8.39 5.52 -3.15
CA PHE A 270 -7.65 5.91 -4.35
C PHE A 270 -7.59 7.43 -4.48
N PHE A 271 -6.43 7.97 -4.80
CA PHE A 271 -6.15 9.41 -4.92
C PHE A 271 -5.27 9.72 -6.15
N GLU A 272 -5.26 10.96 -6.66
CA GLU A 272 -4.30 11.35 -7.71
C GLU A 272 -2.85 11.41 -7.22
N SER A 273 -2.64 11.69 -5.93
CA SER A 273 -1.32 11.81 -5.32
C SER A 273 -1.37 11.63 -3.80
N ASP A 274 -0.18 11.48 -3.22
CA ASP A 274 0.12 11.45 -1.80
C ASP A 274 -0.35 12.68 -0.98
N VAL A 275 -0.68 13.80 -1.63
CA VAL A 275 -1.16 15.04 -0.97
C VAL A 275 -2.56 15.46 -1.46
N ALA A 276 -3.31 14.54 -2.08
CA ALA A 276 -4.61 14.85 -2.65
C ALA A 276 -5.65 15.28 -1.59
N ARG A 277 -6.49 16.24 -1.98
CA ARG A 277 -7.57 16.80 -1.14
C ARG A 277 -8.96 16.26 -1.47
N VAL A 278 -9.06 15.39 -2.47
CA VAL A 278 -10.30 14.76 -2.91
C VAL A 278 -9.96 13.32 -3.25
N VAL A 279 -10.73 12.38 -2.69
CA VAL A 279 -10.64 10.96 -3.02
C VAL A 279 -11.22 10.71 -4.42
N LEU A 280 -10.53 9.90 -5.23
CA LEU A 280 -11.05 9.44 -6.51
C LEU A 280 -12.14 8.38 -6.32
N ALA A 281 -11.92 7.48 -5.34
CA ALA A 281 -12.92 6.58 -4.80
C ALA A 281 -12.45 5.93 -3.49
N GLU A 282 -13.42 5.47 -2.71
CA GLU A 282 -13.25 4.51 -1.64
C GLU A 282 -14.09 3.26 -1.92
N TYR A 283 -13.63 2.11 -1.43
CA TYR A 283 -14.38 0.86 -1.41
C TYR A 283 -14.24 0.17 -0.06
N ALA A 284 -15.30 -0.46 0.46
CA ALA A 284 -15.21 -1.37 1.58
C ALA A 284 -14.51 -2.66 1.14
N ALA A 285 -13.50 -3.11 1.89
CA ALA A 285 -12.64 -4.21 1.49
C ALA A 285 -13.39 -5.54 1.33
N ALA A 286 -14.42 -5.78 2.16
CA ALA A 286 -15.23 -6.99 2.11
C ALA A 286 -16.03 -7.18 0.79
N ASP A 287 -16.29 -6.09 0.06
CA ASP A 287 -16.93 -6.11 -1.27
C ASP A 287 -15.92 -6.39 -2.40
N GLY A 288 -14.63 -6.48 -2.06
CA GLY A 288 -13.52 -6.51 -2.98
C GLY A 288 -12.93 -7.89 -3.20
N PHE A 289 -12.57 -8.17 -4.44
CA PHE A 289 -11.76 -9.32 -4.83
C PHE A 289 -10.39 -8.89 -5.36
N VAL A 290 -9.36 -9.67 -5.02
CA VAL A 290 -8.00 -9.48 -5.49
C VAL A 290 -7.49 -10.75 -6.18
N GLN A 291 -6.86 -10.59 -7.33
CA GLN A 291 -6.20 -11.63 -8.11
C GLN A 291 -4.85 -11.11 -8.64
N PHE A 292 -3.91 -12.01 -8.95
CA PHE A 292 -2.74 -11.62 -9.77
C PHE A 292 -3.15 -11.39 -11.23
N ASP A 293 -2.39 -10.53 -11.92
CA ASP A 293 -2.64 -10.11 -13.31
C ASP A 293 -1.34 -10.08 -14.13
N ASN A 294 -0.72 -11.25 -14.25
CA ASN A 294 0.54 -11.42 -14.95
C ASN A 294 0.44 -11.15 -16.48
N ALA A 295 -0.78 -11.10 -17.02
CA ALA A 295 -1.08 -10.84 -18.42
C ALA A 295 -0.85 -9.37 -18.84
N HIS A 296 -1.04 -8.41 -17.92
CA HIS A 296 -0.86 -6.99 -18.23
C HIS A 296 0.44 -6.40 -17.64
N PHE A 297 0.95 -6.97 -16.55
CA PHE A 297 2.21 -6.61 -15.90
C PHE A 297 2.84 -7.85 -15.26
N GLN A 298 4.17 -8.03 -15.36
CA GLN A 298 4.87 -9.18 -14.76
C GLN A 298 4.56 -9.37 -13.26
N PHE A 299 4.37 -8.27 -12.53
CA PHE A 299 4.00 -8.23 -11.11
C PHE A 299 2.68 -7.47 -10.92
N GLY A 300 1.68 -7.82 -11.74
CA GLY A 300 0.35 -7.20 -11.76
C GLY A 300 -0.58 -7.69 -10.66
N VAL A 301 -1.41 -6.79 -10.14
CA VAL A 301 -2.53 -7.09 -9.25
C VAL A 301 -3.79 -6.45 -9.83
N LYS A 302 -4.84 -7.25 -9.97
CA LYS A 302 -6.18 -6.78 -10.35
C LYS A 302 -7.07 -6.77 -9.11
N LEU A 303 -7.55 -5.58 -8.76
CA LEU A 303 -8.62 -5.36 -7.79
C LEU A 303 -9.96 -5.30 -8.51
N VAL A 304 -11.01 -5.90 -7.95
CA VAL A 304 -12.36 -5.99 -8.53
C VAL A 304 -13.42 -5.67 -7.47
N TYR A 305 -14.38 -4.83 -7.81
CA TYR A 305 -15.50 -4.40 -6.97
C TYR A 305 -16.79 -4.38 -7.80
N GLY A 306 -17.53 -5.49 -7.78
CA GLY A 306 -18.62 -5.73 -8.74
C GLY A 306 -18.11 -5.75 -10.18
N GLU A 307 -18.73 -4.96 -11.07
CA GLU A 307 -18.29 -4.79 -12.46
C GLU A 307 -17.02 -3.92 -12.60
N LYS A 308 -16.62 -3.20 -11.54
CA LYS A 308 -15.47 -2.29 -11.57
C LYS A 308 -14.17 -3.02 -11.30
N PHE A 309 -13.08 -2.60 -11.93
CA PHE A 309 -11.75 -3.10 -11.61
C PHE A 309 -10.67 -2.02 -11.78
N GLU A 310 -9.48 -2.30 -11.24
CA GLU A 310 -8.23 -1.57 -11.48
C GLU A 310 -7.07 -2.57 -11.63
N LEU A 311 -6.22 -2.37 -12.64
CA LEU A 311 -4.98 -3.13 -12.87
C LEU A 311 -3.77 -2.31 -12.42
N LEU A 312 -3.09 -2.79 -11.39
CA LEU A 312 -1.98 -2.12 -10.70
C LEU A 312 -0.67 -2.89 -10.90
N ASN A 313 0.45 -2.20 -11.05
CA ASN A 313 1.79 -2.80 -11.16
C ASN A 313 2.62 -2.50 -9.92
N LEU A 314 3.11 -3.56 -9.27
CA LEU A 314 3.89 -3.47 -8.04
C LEU A 314 5.41 -3.48 -8.30
N VAL A 315 5.83 -3.60 -9.58
CA VAL A 315 7.20 -3.48 -10.09
C VAL A 315 8.16 -4.61 -9.66
N THR A 316 8.01 -5.19 -8.46
CA THR A 316 8.69 -6.42 -8.05
C THR A 316 7.69 -7.41 -7.45
N LYS A 317 8.11 -8.69 -7.36
CA LYS A 317 7.32 -9.76 -6.78
C LYS A 317 7.10 -9.57 -5.27
N GLU A 318 8.10 -9.09 -4.57
CA GLU A 318 8.07 -8.85 -3.12
C GLU A 318 7.02 -7.79 -2.79
N ALA A 319 6.94 -6.73 -3.60
CA ALA A 319 5.89 -5.72 -3.50
C ALA A 319 4.51 -6.25 -3.94
N GLN A 320 4.44 -7.15 -4.93
CA GLN A 320 3.20 -7.85 -5.32
C GLN A 320 2.63 -8.68 -4.16
N GLU A 321 3.49 -9.43 -3.47
CA GLU A 321 3.14 -10.25 -2.30
C GLU A 321 2.85 -9.40 -1.06
N ALA A 322 3.60 -8.32 -0.82
CA ALA A 322 3.37 -7.38 0.30
C ALA A 322 2.03 -6.65 0.15
N PHE A 323 1.73 -6.13 -1.05
CA PHE A 323 0.45 -5.48 -1.35
C PHE A 323 -0.71 -6.48 -1.31
N LEU A 324 -0.55 -7.70 -1.84
CA LEU A 324 -1.56 -8.75 -1.68
C LEU A 324 -1.84 -9.03 -0.19
N ASN A 325 -0.82 -9.33 0.61
CA ASN A 325 -1.01 -9.61 2.05
C ASN A 325 -1.66 -8.43 2.79
N THR A 326 -1.32 -7.19 2.41
CA THR A 326 -1.98 -5.99 2.92
C THR A 326 -3.48 -6.01 2.62
N LEU A 327 -3.87 -6.23 1.36
CA LEU A 327 -5.27 -6.27 0.95
C LEU A 327 -6.05 -7.37 1.70
N LEU A 328 -5.45 -8.54 1.89
CA LEU A 328 -6.04 -9.64 2.67
C LEU A 328 -6.22 -9.27 4.16
N ASN A 329 -5.29 -8.51 4.75
CA ASN A 329 -5.40 -8.05 6.14
C ASN A 329 -6.51 -6.99 6.33
N VAL A 330 -6.74 -6.10 5.34
CA VAL A 330 -7.86 -5.15 5.36
C VAL A 330 -9.21 -5.82 5.04
N GLY A 331 -9.21 -7.09 4.61
CA GLY A 331 -10.43 -7.90 4.40
C GLY A 331 -10.85 -8.10 2.94
N VAL A 332 -10.00 -7.73 1.97
CA VAL A 332 -10.21 -8.04 0.54
C VAL A 332 -10.04 -9.54 0.31
N GLN A 333 -10.89 -10.16 -0.50
CA GLN A 333 -10.91 -11.62 -0.70
C GLN A 333 -10.07 -12.05 -1.91
N TYR A 334 -9.20 -13.05 -1.75
CA TYR A 334 -8.44 -13.63 -2.87
C TYR A 334 -9.32 -14.55 -3.74
N ARG A 335 -9.23 -14.45 -5.07
CA ARG A 335 -9.87 -15.39 -6.02
C ARG A 335 -8.96 -15.72 -7.21
N GLU A 336 -9.07 -16.94 -7.74
CA GLU A 336 -8.26 -17.42 -8.87
C GLU A 336 -9.13 -17.72 -10.09
N VAL A 337 -9.55 -16.65 -10.78
CA VAL A 337 -10.48 -16.65 -11.93
C VAL A 337 -9.99 -17.48 -13.14
N TYR A 338 -8.80 -18.06 -13.10
CA TYR A 338 -8.12 -18.70 -14.23
C TYR A 338 -8.29 -20.22 -14.33
N ASN A 339 -8.86 -20.89 -13.32
CA ASN A 339 -9.08 -22.34 -13.38
C ASN A 339 -10.43 -22.76 -12.74
N LEU A 340 -11.51 -22.09 -13.16
CA LEU A 340 -12.88 -22.30 -12.66
C LEU A 340 -13.33 -23.76 -12.72
N ALA A 341 -12.95 -24.51 -13.76
CA ALA A 341 -13.26 -25.95 -13.86
C ALA A 341 -12.64 -26.78 -12.71
N ALA A 342 -11.45 -26.39 -12.23
CA ALA A 342 -10.84 -27.00 -11.05
C ALA A 342 -11.45 -26.47 -9.74
N GLU A 343 -11.96 -25.23 -9.68
CA GLU A 343 -12.72 -24.75 -8.52
C GLU A 343 -14.09 -25.45 -8.40
N GLU A 344 -14.75 -25.77 -9.52
CA GLU A 344 -16.08 -26.40 -9.56
C GLU A 344 -16.08 -27.93 -9.48
N ALA A 345 -14.94 -28.61 -9.73
CA ALA A 345 -14.77 -30.06 -9.54
C ALA A 345 -15.35 -30.56 -8.20
N THR A 346 -15.89 -31.78 -8.16
CA THR A 346 -16.60 -32.31 -6.97
C THR A 346 -15.74 -33.22 -6.10
N SER A 347 -14.73 -33.87 -6.68
CA SER A 347 -13.75 -34.72 -6.02
C SER A 347 -12.33 -34.41 -6.48
N PHE A 348 -11.36 -34.63 -5.59
CA PHE A 348 -9.93 -34.61 -5.92
C PHE A 348 -9.59 -35.55 -7.08
N TYR A 349 -10.33 -36.65 -7.25
CA TYR A 349 -10.10 -37.67 -8.29
C TYR A 349 -10.44 -37.21 -9.71
N GLU A 350 -11.20 -36.12 -9.89
CA GLU A 350 -11.45 -35.50 -11.20
C GLU A 350 -10.21 -34.77 -11.77
N LEU A 351 -9.22 -34.53 -10.91
CA LEU A 351 -8.04 -33.72 -11.23
C LEU A 351 -6.91 -34.57 -11.81
N LYS A 352 -6.00 -33.90 -12.50
CA LYS A 352 -4.76 -34.46 -13.03
C LYS A 352 -3.60 -33.52 -12.77
N ASP A 353 -2.39 -34.06 -12.76
CA ASP A 353 -1.19 -33.26 -12.66
C ASP A 353 0.06 -33.98 -13.22
N PHE A 354 1.17 -33.26 -13.40
CA PHE A 354 2.39 -33.81 -14.01
C PHE A 354 3.46 -34.24 -13.00
N ASP A 355 3.98 -35.46 -13.15
CA ASP A 355 5.08 -35.98 -12.32
C ASP A 355 6.44 -35.32 -12.64
N MET A 356 7.51 -35.71 -11.93
CA MET A 356 8.87 -35.21 -12.18
C MET A 356 9.41 -35.50 -13.60
N ASP A 357 8.97 -36.59 -14.24
CA ASP A 357 9.34 -36.96 -15.61
C ASP A 357 8.42 -36.30 -16.66
N LYS A 358 7.45 -35.50 -16.21
CA LYS A 358 6.42 -34.78 -16.98
C LYS A 358 5.38 -35.71 -17.63
N THR A 359 5.15 -36.86 -17.04
CA THR A 359 4.01 -37.74 -17.36
C THR A 359 2.74 -37.20 -16.71
N GLU A 360 1.60 -37.24 -17.42
CA GLU A 360 0.30 -36.91 -16.84
C GLU A 360 -0.16 -38.05 -15.91
N VAL A 361 -0.37 -37.74 -14.63
CA VAL A 361 -0.85 -38.65 -13.58
C VAL A 361 -2.28 -38.26 -13.21
N SER A 362 -3.17 -39.24 -13.11
CA SER A 362 -4.55 -39.01 -12.66
C SER A 362 -4.63 -39.06 -11.14
N MET A 363 -5.35 -38.12 -10.53
CA MET A 363 -5.55 -38.19 -9.08
C MET A 363 -6.47 -39.36 -8.68
N GLU A 364 -7.21 -39.97 -9.62
CA GLU A 364 -7.94 -41.22 -9.41
C GLU A 364 -7.02 -42.41 -9.07
N GLU A 365 -5.73 -42.36 -9.38
CA GLU A 365 -4.74 -43.37 -8.95
C GLU A 365 -4.64 -43.48 -7.42
N TYR A 366 -5.07 -42.44 -6.69
CA TYR A 366 -5.11 -42.38 -5.23
C TYR A 366 -6.52 -42.68 -4.65
N LYS A 367 -7.43 -43.27 -5.43
CA LYS A 367 -8.78 -43.63 -5.00
C LYS A 367 -8.77 -44.63 -3.84
N GLY A 368 -9.54 -44.34 -2.78
CA GLY A 368 -9.55 -45.14 -1.54
C GLY A 368 -8.35 -44.89 -0.58
N LYS A 369 -7.41 -44.02 -0.95
CA LYS A 369 -6.27 -43.61 -0.10
C LYS A 369 -6.58 -42.32 0.65
N VAL A 370 -5.96 -42.15 1.81
CA VAL A 370 -5.88 -40.85 2.49
C VAL A 370 -4.71 -40.10 1.88
N VAL A 371 -4.92 -38.88 1.37
CA VAL A 371 -3.90 -38.16 0.58
C VAL A 371 -3.50 -36.86 1.26
N LEU A 372 -2.20 -36.69 1.53
CA LEU A 372 -1.62 -35.47 2.09
C LEU A 372 -0.85 -34.72 0.99
N VAL A 373 -1.48 -33.68 0.44
CA VAL A 373 -0.90 -32.79 -0.57
C VAL A 373 -0.09 -31.69 0.12
N VAL A 374 1.17 -31.51 -0.27
CA VAL A 374 2.09 -30.53 0.34
C VAL A 374 2.84 -29.73 -0.72
N ASN A 375 2.84 -28.40 -0.64
CA ASN A 375 3.79 -27.60 -1.42
C ASN A 375 5.15 -27.61 -0.72
N VAL A 376 6.17 -28.22 -1.32
CA VAL A 376 7.47 -28.48 -0.67
C VAL A 376 8.57 -27.56 -1.18
N SER A 377 9.63 -27.41 -0.38
CA SER A 377 10.85 -26.70 -0.82
C SER A 377 12.13 -27.21 -0.12
N SER A 378 13.24 -27.07 -0.82
CA SER A 378 14.60 -27.47 -0.48
C SER A 378 15.40 -26.39 0.26
N LYS A 379 15.22 -25.09 -0.04
CA LYS A 379 15.99 -23.99 0.59
C LYS A 379 15.18 -23.17 1.62
N CYS A 380 14.19 -23.79 2.25
CA CYS A 380 13.35 -23.15 3.27
C CYS A 380 13.83 -23.47 4.70
N GLY A 381 13.71 -22.53 5.63
CA GLY A 381 14.02 -22.77 7.05
C GLY A 381 13.13 -23.82 7.74
N LEU A 382 12.04 -24.24 7.09
CA LEU A 382 11.13 -25.29 7.53
C LEU A 382 11.50 -26.68 6.99
N THR A 383 12.35 -26.74 5.96
CA THR A 383 12.77 -27.97 5.27
C THR A 383 13.37 -29.04 6.20
N PRO A 384 14.29 -28.70 7.14
CA PRO A 384 14.96 -29.71 7.97
C PRO A 384 14.05 -30.42 8.98
N THR A 385 12.84 -29.91 9.21
CA THR A 385 11.82 -30.56 10.08
C THR A 385 10.72 -31.20 9.23
N ASN A 386 10.29 -30.56 8.16
CA ASN A 386 9.14 -31.03 7.38
C ASN A 386 9.45 -32.30 6.58
N TYR A 387 10.59 -32.43 5.90
CA TYR A 387 10.87 -33.67 5.15
C TYR A 387 11.00 -34.90 6.06
N PRO A 388 11.76 -34.87 7.19
CA PRO A 388 11.81 -35.99 8.13
C PRO A 388 10.44 -36.40 8.69
N GLU A 389 9.61 -35.44 9.13
CA GLU A 389 8.31 -35.77 9.70
C GLU A 389 7.31 -36.27 8.66
N LEU A 390 7.32 -35.74 7.43
CA LEU A 390 6.52 -36.29 6.32
C LEU A 390 6.96 -37.71 5.98
N GLN A 391 8.27 -37.96 5.86
CA GLN A 391 8.80 -39.29 5.58
C GLN A 391 8.45 -40.28 6.70
N GLN A 392 8.56 -39.88 7.96
CA GLN A 392 8.18 -40.71 9.11
C GLN A 392 6.68 -41.08 9.12
N LEU A 393 5.79 -40.16 8.74
CA LEU A 393 4.37 -40.47 8.57
C LEU A 393 4.14 -41.44 7.41
N TYR A 394 4.82 -41.24 6.28
CA TYR A 394 4.68 -42.08 5.10
C TYR A 394 5.15 -43.51 5.35
N GLU A 395 6.36 -43.69 5.90
CA GLU A 395 6.89 -45.01 6.29
C GLU A 395 5.96 -45.77 7.23
N LYS A 396 5.31 -45.05 8.16
CA LYS A 396 4.41 -45.61 9.16
C LYS A 396 3.04 -46.01 8.61
N TYR A 397 2.51 -45.30 7.61
CA TYR A 397 1.10 -45.41 7.19
C TYR A 397 0.86 -45.72 5.70
N GLN A 398 1.89 -45.83 4.87
CA GLN A 398 1.74 -46.17 3.44
C GLN A 398 1.01 -47.50 3.20
N GLU A 399 1.27 -48.50 4.04
CA GLU A 399 0.62 -49.82 3.98
C GLU A 399 -0.86 -49.77 4.42
N GLU A 400 -1.21 -48.91 5.39
CA GLU A 400 -2.59 -48.65 5.82
C GLU A 400 -3.38 -47.77 4.81
N GLY A 401 -2.67 -47.13 3.89
CA GLY A 401 -3.25 -46.38 2.77
C GLY A 401 -3.10 -44.85 2.84
N LEU A 402 -2.11 -44.33 3.58
CA LEU A 402 -1.66 -42.94 3.42
C LEU A 402 -0.84 -42.80 2.13
N VAL A 403 -1.03 -41.72 1.39
CA VAL A 403 -0.11 -41.26 0.35
C VAL A 403 0.23 -39.80 0.59
N ILE A 404 1.52 -39.44 0.55
CA ILE A 404 1.96 -38.04 0.58
C ILE A 404 2.35 -37.65 -0.84
N LEU A 405 1.86 -36.50 -1.31
CA LEU A 405 2.17 -35.97 -2.64
C LEU A 405 2.91 -34.63 -2.48
N GLY A 406 4.21 -34.62 -2.82
CA GLY A 406 5.04 -33.43 -2.71
C GLY A 406 5.10 -32.63 -4.01
N PHE A 407 4.75 -31.35 -3.95
CA PHE A 407 4.72 -30.44 -5.09
C PHE A 407 5.77 -29.34 -4.90
N PRO A 408 6.96 -29.41 -5.53
CA PRO A 408 7.99 -28.38 -5.41
C PRO A 408 7.49 -27.05 -5.99
N CYS A 409 7.70 -25.94 -5.28
CA CYS A 409 7.21 -24.64 -5.72
C CYS A 409 8.20 -23.50 -5.48
N ASN A 410 8.61 -22.80 -6.54
CA ASN A 410 9.55 -21.68 -6.43
C ASN A 410 8.88 -20.32 -6.12
N GLN A 411 7.57 -20.31 -5.85
CA GLN A 411 6.86 -19.05 -5.58
C GLN A 411 7.35 -18.38 -4.28
N PHE A 412 7.72 -19.14 -3.26
CA PHE A 412 7.99 -18.58 -1.93
C PHE A 412 9.47 -18.22 -1.77
N ALA A 413 9.77 -16.92 -1.87
CA ALA A 413 11.11 -16.32 -1.73
C ALA A 413 12.24 -17.00 -2.55
N GLY A 414 11.92 -17.57 -3.70
CA GLY A 414 12.91 -18.20 -4.60
C GLY A 414 13.58 -19.45 -4.00
N GLN A 415 12.94 -20.12 -3.04
CA GLN A 415 13.55 -21.22 -2.28
C GLN A 415 13.61 -22.56 -3.05
N GLU A 416 13.02 -22.65 -4.25
CA GLU A 416 13.08 -23.82 -5.14
C GLU A 416 13.74 -23.52 -6.50
N PRO A 417 15.00 -23.05 -6.54
CA PRO A 417 15.62 -22.64 -7.79
C PRO A 417 15.95 -23.82 -8.72
N GLY A 418 16.29 -24.99 -8.17
CA GLY A 418 16.92 -26.09 -8.90
C GLY A 418 16.03 -26.86 -9.87
N THR A 419 16.63 -27.66 -10.73
CA THR A 419 15.94 -28.55 -11.69
C THR A 419 15.28 -29.75 -11.00
N HIS A 420 14.51 -30.56 -11.73
CA HIS A 420 13.87 -31.76 -11.17
C HIS A 420 14.92 -32.74 -10.63
N GLU A 421 16.02 -32.91 -11.36
CA GLU A 421 17.15 -33.76 -10.99
C GLU A 421 17.85 -33.25 -9.73
N GLU A 422 18.05 -31.93 -9.60
CA GLU A 422 18.64 -31.31 -8.39
C GLU A 422 17.72 -31.44 -7.17
N ILE A 423 16.39 -31.37 -7.36
CA ILE A 423 15.41 -31.55 -6.28
C ILE A 423 15.37 -33.03 -5.85
N ILE A 424 15.35 -33.97 -6.81
CA ILE A 424 15.41 -35.41 -6.55
C ILE A 424 16.71 -35.78 -5.83
N GLU A 425 17.86 -35.20 -6.21
CA GLU A 425 19.12 -35.41 -5.49
C GLU A 425 19.08 -34.81 -4.08
N PHE A 426 18.53 -33.60 -3.93
CA PHE A 426 18.42 -32.93 -2.65
C PHE A 426 17.59 -33.74 -1.63
N VAL A 427 16.42 -34.28 -2.02
CA VAL A 427 15.53 -34.96 -1.06
C VAL A 427 16.07 -36.30 -0.55
N LYS A 428 17.06 -36.90 -1.23
CA LYS A 428 17.73 -38.14 -0.78
C LYS A 428 18.37 -38.00 0.59
N GLN A 429 18.84 -36.81 0.97
CA GLN A 429 19.41 -36.56 2.31
C GLN A 429 18.41 -36.76 3.45
N TYR A 430 17.10 -36.70 3.13
CA TYR A 430 16.00 -36.94 4.07
C TYR A 430 15.31 -38.31 3.84
N ASN A 431 15.88 -39.16 2.97
CA ASN A 431 15.34 -40.46 2.57
C ASN A 431 13.89 -40.41 2.03
N VAL A 432 13.48 -39.34 1.36
CA VAL A 432 12.10 -39.20 0.83
C VAL A 432 11.78 -40.34 -0.15
N THR A 433 10.74 -41.11 0.15
CA THR A 433 10.20 -42.19 -0.72
C THR A 433 8.79 -41.93 -1.22
N PHE A 434 8.14 -40.85 -0.80
CA PHE A 434 6.82 -40.47 -1.28
C PHE A 434 6.87 -39.74 -2.65
N PRO A 435 5.83 -39.87 -3.50
CA PRO A 435 5.80 -39.24 -4.83
C PRO A 435 6.06 -37.73 -4.82
N LEU A 436 6.87 -37.28 -5.80
CA LEU A 436 7.09 -35.88 -6.13
C LEU A 436 6.59 -35.56 -7.54
N PHE A 437 5.95 -34.41 -7.67
CA PHE A 437 5.45 -33.85 -8.93
C PHE A 437 6.44 -32.84 -9.52
N GLU A 438 6.27 -32.42 -10.78
CA GLU A 438 7.15 -31.40 -11.37
C GLU A 438 7.16 -30.09 -10.57
N LYS A 439 8.14 -29.22 -10.80
CA LYS A 439 8.17 -27.91 -10.14
C LYS A 439 7.22 -26.92 -10.83
N HIS A 440 6.15 -26.51 -10.16
CA HIS A 440 5.16 -25.58 -10.71
C HIS A 440 4.62 -24.57 -9.68
N ASP A 441 3.91 -23.55 -10.17
CA ASP A 441 3.24 -22.52 -9.38
C ASP A 441 1.98 -23.06 -8.68
N VAL A 442 1.79 -22.70 -7.40
CA VAL A 442 0.63 -23.14 -6.58
C VAL A 442 -0.37 -22.02 -6.29
N ASN A 443 -0.10 -20.79 -6.72
CA ASN A 443 -0.97 -19.61 -6.65
C ASN A 443 -0.99 -18.84 -7.99
N GLY A 444 -2.05 -18.08 -8.25
CA GLY A 444 -2.16 -17.16 -9.39
C GLY A 444 -2.75 -17.77 -10.66
N SER A 445 -2.55 -17.11 -11.80
CA SER A 445 -3.06 -17.55 -13.10
C SER A 445 -2.52 -18.91 -13.55
N ASN A 446 -1.36 -19.29 -13.02
CA ASN A 446 -0.64 -20.51 -13.37
C ASN A 446 -0.71 -21.54 -12.23
N ALA A 447 -1.66 -21.41 -11.30
CA ALA A 447 -1.85 -22.39 -10.23
C ALA A 447 -2.28 -23.75 -10.80
N ARG A 448 -1.61 -24.83 -10.35
CA ARG A 448 -1.98 -26.21 -10.70
C ARG A 448 -3.44 -26.51 -10.33
N PRO A 449 -4.18 -27.32 -11.12
CA PRO A 449 -5.58 -27.69 -10.82
C PRO A 449 -5.77 -28.20 -9.39
N VAL A 450 -4.85 -29.07 -8.93
CA VAL A 450 -4.82 -29.63 -7.57
C VAL A 450 -4.88 -28.55 -6.49
N PHE A 451 -4.03 -27.52 -6.58
CA PHE A 451 -4.01 -26.47 -5.56
C PHE A 451 -5.19 -25.51 -5.71
N THR A 452 -5.62 -25.19 -6.93
CA THR A 452 -6.80 -24.33 -7.14
C THR A 452 -8.06 -24.93 -6.49
N TYR A 453 -8.34 -26.20 -6.76
CA TYR A 453 -9.40 -26.98 -6.08
C TYR A 453 -9.25 -26.95 -4.56
N LEU A 454 -8.09 -27.38 -4.04
CA LEU A 454 -7.87 -27.53 -2.60
C LEU A 454 -7.98 -26.21 -1.83
N LYS A 455 -7.48 -25.10 -2.38
CA LYS A 455 -7.62 -23.76 -1.77
C LYS A 455 -9.04 -23.22 -1.85
N ALA A 456 -9.82 -23.59 -2.86
CA ALA A 456 -11.22 -23.18 -3.01
C ALA A 456 -12.14 -23.94 -2.05
N LYS A 457 -11.97 -25.26 -1.89
CA LYS A 457 -12.74 -26.05 -0.91
C LYS A 457 -12.27 -25.85 0.53
N LEU A 458 -10.97 -25.61 0.75
CA LEU A 458 -10.36 -25.35 2.07
C LEU A 458 -9.69 -23.96 2.11
N PRO A 459 -10.48 -22.87 2.26
CA PRO A 459 -9.96 -21.52 2.42
C PRO A 459 -9.11 -21.40 3.70
N GLY A 460 -8.08 -20.55 3.66
CA GLY A 460 -7.34 -20.17 4.86
C GLY A 460 -8.05 -19.06 5.64
N THR A 461 -7.61 -18.81 6.87
CA THR A 461 -8.15 -17.76 7.78
C THR A 461 -8.14 -16.35 7.18
N PHE A 462 -7.33 -16.12 6.14
CA PHE A 462 -7.22 -14.85 5.40
C PHE A 462 -7.39 -15.09 3.88
N GLY A 463 -8.35 -15.94 3.51
CA GLY A 463 -8.65 -16.29 2.12
C GLY A 463 -7.82 -17.46 1.56
N ASN A 464 -8.02 -17.71 0.26
CA ASN A 464 -7.61 -18.96 -0.39
C ASN A 464 -6.08 -19.09 -0.56
N TYR A 465 -5.37 -17.97 -0.74
CA TYR A 465 -3.93 -17.89 -1.05
C TYR A 465 -3.04 -18.77 -0.16
N ILE A 466 -2.09 -19.49 -0.74
CA ILE A 466 -1.04 -20.20 0.01
C ILE A 466 0.04 -19.18 0.40
N LYS A 467 0.23 -18.95 1.71
CA LYS A 467 1.12 -17.90 2.21
C LYS A 467 2.61 -18.28 2.23
N TRP A 468 2.97 -19.57 2.19
CA TRP A 468 4.37 -20.02 2.23
C TRP A 468 4.55 -21.48 1.79
N ASN A 469 5.82 -21.89 1.65
CA ASN A 469 6.27 -23.28 1.64
C ASN A 469 5.68 -24.10 2.80
N PHE A 470 5.43 -25.38 2.55
CA PHE A 470 4.95 -26.38 3.50
C PHE A 470 3.53 -26.15 4.06
N THR A 471 2.64 -25.48 3.31
CA THR A 471 1.19 -25.62 3.57
C THR A 471 0.78 -27.05 3.21
N LYS A 472 -0.10 -27.68 3.99
CA LYS A 472 -0.62 -29.02 3.69
C LYS A 472 -2.13 -29.01 3.53
N PHE A 473 -2.64 -29.95 2.73
CA PHE A 473 -4.06 -30.26 2.60
C PHE A 473 -4.22 -31.78 2.73
N LEU A 474 -5.10 -32.22 3.61
CA LEU A 474 -5.45 -33.63 3.81
C LEU A 474 -6.80 -33.90 3.13
N VAL A 475 -6.84 -34.98 2.35
CA VAL A 475 -7.98 -35.45 1.56
C VAL A 475 -8.33 -36.87 2.02
N ASP A 476 -9.62 -37.18 2.12
CA ASP A 476 -10.10 -38.48 2.60
C ASP A 476 -10.09 -39.59 1.52
N ARG A 477 -10.47 -40.81 1.93
CA ARG A 477 -10.57 -41.99 1.05
C ARG A 477 -11.62 -41.89 -0.06
N ASN A 478 -12.44 -40.84 -0.07
CA ASN A 478 -13.48 -40.57 -1.05
C ASN A 478 -13.10 -39.38 -1.97
N GLY A 479 -11.89 -38.83 -1.83
CA GLY A 479 -11.40 -37.69 -2.61
C GLY A 479 -11.91 -36.34 -2.11
N GLN A 480 -12.50 -36.28 -0.91
CA GLN A 480 -13.06 -35.07 -0.33
C GLN A 480 -12.02 -34.33 0.53
N PRO A 481 -11.81 -33.01 0.33
CA PRO A 481 -10.89 -32.21 1.13
C PRO A 481 -11.35 -32.14 2.59
N PHE A 482 -10.53 -32.66 3.50
CA PHE A 482 -10.85 -32.74 4.94
C PHE A 482 -10.35 -31.52 5.72
N LYS A 483 -9.06 -31.17 5.59
CA LYS A 483 -8.44 -30.12 6.43
C LYS A 483 -7.20 -29.52 5.80
N ARG A 484 -6.97 -28.23 6.04
CA ARG A 484 -5.79 -27.46 5.63
C ARG A 484 -4.97 -27.09 6.86
N TYR A 485 -3.65 -27.19 6.73
CA TYR A 485 -2.68 -26.91 7.81
C TYR A 485 -1.68 -25.86 7.34
N ALA A 486 -1.37 -24.91 8.23
CA ALA A 486 -0.47 -23.80 7.96
C ALA A 486 1.00 -24.27 7.87
N PRO A 487 1.88 -23.50 7.21
CA PRO A 487 3.32 -23.75 7.10
C PRO A 487 4.07 -24.14 8.39
N LYS A 488 3.59 -23.69 9.56
CA LYS A 488 4.23 -23.93 10.87
C LYS A 488 3.59 -25.08 11.66
N GLU A 489 2.51 -25.67 11.19
CA GLU A 489 1.94 -26.88 11.79
C GLU A 489 2.80 -28.07 11.35
N LEU A 490 3.49 -28.70 12.31
CA LEU A 490 4.43 -29.78 12.02
C LEU A 490 3.68 -31.07 11.63
N PRO A 491 4.15 -31.87 10.66
CA PRO A 491 3.39 -33.04 10.20
C PRO A 491 2.95 -34.00 11.32
N LEU A 492 3.80 -34.29 12.31
CA LEU A 492 3.43 -35.16 13.44
C LEU A 492 2.35 -34.56 14.35
N SER A 493 2.15 -33.24 14.34
CA SER A 493 1.14 -32.57 15.18
C SER A 493 -0.31 -32.84 14.75
N PHE A 494 -0.52 -33.38 13.54
CA PHE A 494 -1.82 -33.81 13.02
C PHE A 494 -1.88 -35.31 12.69
N GLU A 495 -1.03 -36.14 13.32
CA GLU A 495 -1.04 -37.60 13.14
C GLU A 495 -2.42 -38.23 13.46
N GLU A 496 -3.16 -37.69 14.44
CA GLU A 496 -4.49 -38.19 14.80
C GLU A 496 -5.55 -37.93 13.71
N ASP A 497 -5.48 -36.81 12.99
CA ASP A 497 -6.38 -36.52 11.86
C ASP A 497 -6.17 -37.56 10.74
N ILE A 498 -4.92 -37.97 10.50
CA ILE A 498 -4.58 -39.02 9.53
C ILE A 498 -5.13 -40.38 9.99
N LYS A 499 -4.95 -40.75 11.26
CA LYS A 499 -5.52 -41.99 11.83
C LYS A 499 -7.05 -42.04 11.71
N GLU A 500 -7.74 -40.93 11.97
CA GLU A 500 -9.20 -40.87 11.87
C GLU A 500 -9.68 -41.20 10.45
N LEU A 501 -8.98 -40.71 9.42
CA LEU A 501 -9.31 -41.01 8.02
C LEU A 501 -8.86 -42.41 7.59
N LEU A 502 -7.75 -42.93 8.12
CA LEU A 502 -7.30 -44.29 7.84
C LEU A 502 -8.23 -45.35 8.45
N ALA A 503 -8.76 -45.09 9.65
CA ALA A 503 -9.69 -45.98 10.36
C ALA A 503 -11.09 -46.04 9.71
N LYS A 504 -11.47 -45.04 8.90
CA LYS A 504 -12.67 -45.10 8.06
C LYS A 504 -12.40 -46.03 6.88
N ALA A 505 -13.35 -46.93 6.61
CA ALA A 505 -13.39 -47.63 5.33
C ALA A 505 -13.70 -46.62 4.20
N PRO A 506 -13.20 -46.82 2.96
CA PRO A 506 -13.72 -46.09 1.81
C PRO A 506 -15.23 -46.38 1.70
N GLU A 507 -16.04 -45.38 1.38
CA GLU A 507 -17.48 -45.63 1.17
C GLU A 507 -17.66 -46.49 -0.09
N PRO A 508 -18.57 -47.47 -0.09
CA PRO A 508 -18.91 -48.19 -1.32
C PRO A 508 -19.50 -47.18 -2.31
N GLU A 509 -19.03 -47.21 -3.55
CA GLU A 509 -19.50 -46.29 -4.59
C GLU A 509 -21.03 -46.31 -4.65
N LYS A 510 -21.65 -45.13 -4.57
CA LYS A 510 -23.01 -44.95 -5.06
C LYS A 510 -22.97 -45.14 -6.57
N THR A 511 -23.20 -46.38 -6.98
CA THR A 511 -23.57 -46.67 -8.36
C THR A 511 -24.86 -45.91 -8.61
N GLU A 512 -24.80 -44.78 -9.33
CA GLU A 512 -26.00 -44.20 -9.89
C GLU A 512 -26.52 -45.19 -10.93
N GLU A 513 -27.54 -45.97 -10.54
CA GLU A 513 -28.30 -46.79 -11.48
C GLU A 513 -28.78 -45.85 -12.60
N PRO A 514 -28.60 -46.23 -13.88
CA PRO A 514 -29.05 -45.38 -14.98
C PRO A 514 -30.56 -45.17 -14.82
N LYS A 515 -30.99 -43.92 -14.73
CA LYS A 515 -32.42 -43.57 -14.70
C LYS A 515 -33.05 -44.08 -15.98
N GLU A 516 -33.79 -45.18 -15.88
CA GLU A 516 -34.65 -45.64 -16.97
C GLU A 516 -35.66 -44.52 -17.27
N GLU A 517 -35.71 -44.10 -18.54
CA GLU A 517 -36.74 -43.18 -19.00
C GLU A 517 -38.08 -43.95 -19.06
N GLU A 518 -39.03 -43.61 -18.19
CA GLU A 518 -40.40 -44.17 -18.24
C GLU A 518 -41.17 -43.65 -19.48
N GLU A 519 -40.82 -44.14 -20.67
CA GLU A 519 -41.72 -44.13 -21.83
C GLU A 519 -42.90 -45.10 -21.60
N VAL A 520 -43.88 -44.68 -20.82
CA VAL A 520 -45.16 -45.40 -20.70
C VAL A 520 -46.14 -44.91 -21.77
N ALA A 521 -45.94 -45.37 -23.00
CA ALA A 521 -46.80 -45.06 -24.13
C ALA A 521 -48.18 -45.74 -24.03
N SER A 522 -49.22 -44.97 -23.65
CA SER A 522 -50.62 -45.41 -23.73
C SER A 522 -51.16 -45.28 -25.16
N ALA A 523 -51.42 -46.40 -25.84
CA ALA A 523 -51.68 -46.43 -27.28
C ALA A 523 -53.16 -46.33 -27.71
N LYS A 524 -53.38 -45.55 -28.78
CA LYS A 524 -54.38 -45.68 -29.88
C LYS A 524 -55.84 -46.11 -29.59
N SER A 525 -56.75 -45.22 -30.01
CA SER A 525 -57.76 -45.51 -31.08
C SER A 525 -57.49 -44.49 -32.22
N GLU A 526 -57.52 -44.87 -33.50
CA GLU A 526 -58.67 -44.81 -34.45
C GLU A 526 -59.20 -43.36 -34.64
N GLU A 527 -59.49 -42.86 -35.85
CA GLU A 527 -59.76 -43.50 -37.16
C GLU A 527 -59.52 -42.50 -38.32
N GLY A 528 -59.66 -42.94 -39.58
CA GLY A 528 -60.04 -42.07 -40.71
C GLY A 528 -58.93 -41.36 -41.51
N ALA A 529 -58.92 -41.55 -42.83
CA ALA A 529 -58.04 -40.84 -43.77
C ALA A 529 -58.85 -40.19 -44.90
N THR A 530 -58.44 -38.99 -45.36
CA THR A 530 -58.79 -38.49 -46.70
C THR A 530 -57.79 -37.44 -47.21
N GLU A 531 -57.75 -37.27 -48.54
CA GLU A 531 -57.04 -36.24 -49.30
C GLU A 531 -57.59 -34.80 -48.99
N LYS A 532 -57.12 -33.65 -49.53
CA LYS A 532 -56.61 -33.37 -50.90
C LYS A 532 -56.10 -31.91 -51.08
N LYS A 533 -55.18 -31.72 -52.04
CA LYS A 533 -54.82 -30.46 -52.77
C LYS A 533 -54.17 -29.29 -51.95
N GLU A 534 -53.26 -28.44 -52.46
CA GLU A 534 -53.12 -27.69 -53.75
C GLU A 534 -54.16 -26.53 -53.83
N GLU A 535 -53.88 -25.25 -54.14
CA GLU A 535 -52.67 -24.51 -54.59
C GLU A 535 -52.89 -22.99 -54.36
N THR A 536 -51.84 -22.16 -54.41
CA THR A 536 -51.87 -20.68 -54.68
C THR A 536 -52.70 -19.75 -53.75
N ALA A 537 -52.68 -18.41 -53.87
CA ALA A 537 -51.55 -17.46 -54.00
C ALA A 537 -52.02 -15.99 -53.82
N THR A 538 -51.19 -15.16 -53.17
CA THR A 538 -51.12 -13.68 -53.29
C THR A 538 -52.33 -12.81 -52.88
N THR A 539 -52.07 -11.48 -52.87
CA THR A 539 -52.99 -10.30 -52.67
C THR A 539 -53.56 -10.08 -51.25
N GLU A 540 -53.71 -8.86 -50.73
CA GLU A 540 -53.25 -7.53 -51.20
C GLU A 540 -53.10 -6.48 -50.07
N THR A 541 -52.66 -5.27 -50.46
CA THR A 541 -52.67 -3.94 -49.78
C THR A 541 -53.90 -3.65 -48.90
N THR A 542 -53.93 -2.72 -47.91
CA THR A 542 -53.56 -1.27 -47.89
C THR A 542 -53.55 -0.80 -46.39
N THR A 543 -53.23 0.43 -45.91
CA THR A 543 -53.20 1.80 -46.48
C THR A 543 -52.30 2.76 -45.64
N GLU A 544 -51.77 3.82 -46.29
CA GLU A 544 -51.50 5.21 -45.79
C GLU A 544 -50.65 5.43 -44.49
N THR A 545 -49.45 6.04 -44.54
CA THR A 545 -49.09 7.51 -44.60
C THR A 545 -49.50 8.31 -43.35
N LYS A 546 -48.79 9.35 -42.86
CA LYS A 546 -47.71 10.28 -43.33
C LYS A 546 -47.05 10.88 -42.03
N GLU A 547 -45.97 11.69 -41.94
CA GLU A 547 -45.02 12.44 -42.81
C GLU A 547 -43.73 12.76 -41.97
N VAL A 548 -42.48 12.58 -42.44
CA VAL A 548 -41.46 13.61 -42.89
C VAL A 548 -41.33 14.86 -41.97
N ALA A 549 -40.15 15.39 -41.59
CA ALA A 549 -38.80 15.48 -42.19
C ALA A 549 -37.67 15.12 -41.17
N ALA A 550 -36.39 14.80 -41.49
CA ALA A 550 -35.43 15.22 -42.55
C ALA A 550 -34.96 16.69 -42.39
N THR A 551 -33.72 17.12 -42.67
CA THR A 551 -32.52 16.54 -43.34
C THR A 551 -31.25 16.71 -42.42
N THR A 552 -29.97 16.50 -42.77
CA THR A 552 -29.25 16.39 -44.06
C THR A 552 -27.93 15.60 -43.90
N GLU A 553 -27.48 14.96 -44.97
CA GLU A 553 -26.11 14.41 -45.13
C GLU A 553 -25.20 15.46 -45.82
N GLU A 554 -23.87 15.27 -45.74
CA GLU A 554 -22.92 15.78 -46.75
C GLU A 554 -21.81 14.75 -46.96
N GLU A 555 -21.41 14.52 -48.22
CA GLU A 555 -20.57 13.42 -48.67
C GLU A 555 -19.28 13.95 -49.31
N VAL A 556 -18.11 13.45 -48.90
CA VAL A 556 -16.84 13.63 -49.65
C VAL A 556 -15.97 12.37 -49.58
N ALA A 557 -15.85 11.67 -50.70
CA ALA A 557 -14.76 10.73 -50.98
C ALA A 557 -13.58 11.50 -51.64
N THR A 558 -12.32 11.06 -51.72
CA THR A 558 -11.73 9.72 -51.86
C THR A 558 -10.25 9.75 -51.43
N LYS A 559 -9.64 8.61 -51.09
CA LYS A 559 -8.53 8.03 -51.88
C LYS A 559 -7.99 6.72 -51.29
N GLU A 560 -7.74 5.76 -52.18
CA GLU A 560 -6.88 4.61 -51.94
C GLU A 560 -5.40 4.99 -52.15
N GLU A 561 -4.50 4.31 -51.46
CA GLU A 561 -3.28 3.78 -52.10
C GLU A 561 -2.92 2.44 -51.43
N ALA A 562 -2.46 1.46 -52.22
CA ALA A 562 -2.31 0.08 -51.77
C ALA A 562 -0.89 -0.45 -52.03
N VAL A 563 -0.33 -1.16 -51.05
CA VAL A 563 0.91 -1.94 -51.19
C VAL A 563 0.61 -3.40 -50.86
N LYS A 564 1.19 -4.32 -51.64
CA LYS A 564 0.90 -5.76 -51.55
C LYS A 564 1.58 -6.43 -50.36
N ALA A 565 1.01 -7.56 -49.96
CA ALA A 565 1.59 -8.48 -49.00
C ALA A 565 2.91 -9.09 -49.49
N ASP A 566 3.71 -9.57 -48.52
CA ASP A 566 4.57 -10.72 -48.70
C ASP A 566 4.34 -11.71 -47.55
N ASN A 567 4.57 -13.00 -47.78
CA ASN A 567 4.08 -14.07 -46.91
C ASN A 567 5.24 -14.85 -46.25
N ALA A 568 5.41 -14.71 -44.93
CA ALA A 568 6.48 -15.38 -44.19
C ALA A 568 6.02 -15.88 -42.81
N THR A 569 5.71 -17.17 -42.71
CA THR A 569 5.50 -17.85 -41.43
C THR A 569 6.82 -18.05 -40.68
N VAL A 570 6.99 -17.39 -39.53
CA VAL A 570 8.04 -17.74 -38.55
C VAL A 570 7.42 -17.77 -37.16
N ALA A 571 7.47 -18.92 -36.50
CA ALA A 571 7.14 -19.03 -35.09
C ALA A 571 8.34 -18.62 -34.24
N VAL A 572 8.12 -17.79 -33.21
CA VAL A 572 9.10 -17.44 -32.18
C VAL A 572 8.42 -17.58 -30.82
N ALA A 573 9.18 -18.04 -29.83
CA ALA A 573 8.67 -18.33 -28.48
C ALA A 573 8.21 -17.08 -27.73
N ALA A 574 7.38 -17.30 -26.70
CA ALA A 574 7.03 -16.29 -25.71
C ALA A 574 8.23 -15.91 -24.83
N PRO A 575 8.33 -14.64 -24.37
CA PRO A 575 9.25 -14.21 -23.32
C PRO A 575 8.76 -14.61 -21.91
#